data_AF-A0A7Z9FXJ6-F1
#
_entry.id   AF-A0A7Z9FXJ6-F1
#
_cell.length_a   1.000
_cell.length_b   1.000
_cell.length_c   1.000
_cell.angle_alpha   90.00
_cell.angle_beta   90.00
_cell.angle_gamma   90.00
#
_symmetry.space_group_name_H-M   'P 1'
#
loop_
_entity.id
_entity.type
_entity.pdbx_description
1 polymer ?
#
loop_
_entity_poly.entity_id
_entity_poly.type
_entity_poly.pdbx_seq_one_letter_code
_entity_poly.pdbx_strand_id
1 'polypeptide(L)'
;MTIYIMLCMSTALSGYDMMQCLISLIGTGTWYATVENEWIELFGHYLPNWLVIKDHAILAPFYEGGTTFYLTKYVQAWLVPTICWTVFIIILIWVMLCINVLLRKQWIENERLAYPIVELPFNMTNEGERSIFSNRMVWVGFAMSGGIGLLNGISYLYPFVPNIPIWITSVNRLVTTKPWNAIFSMNVTLYPFVIGLGFLMPLSLAFSYWFFYFFWQMQRIVGSQWGLLGLPGFPYPMAQVRGVWVGLLLFAIWGGRQHLLQVLRKSLTGRGVDDSTEPMKYRNAILGICIGMSAILGFCCLFGVSLWFAFSFFAIFVLNWDHRPMICMVLVLIIS
;
A
#
# COMPACT_ATOMS: atom_id res chain seq x y z
N MET A 1 -3.19 -0.24 -24.15
CA MET A 1 -2.33 0.34 -23.08
C MET A 1 -2.98 1.47 -22.29
N THR A 2 -3.56 2.50 -22.93
CA THR A 2 -4.15 3.65 -22.23
C THR A 2 -5.20 3.28 -21.17
N ILE A 3 -6.15 2.39 -21.53
CA ILE A 3 -7.18 1.88 -20.60
C ILE A 3 -6.55 1.18 -19.39
N TYR A 4 -5.54 0.34 -19.62
CA TYR A 4 -4.83 -0.36 -18.54
C TYR A 4 -4.16 0.64 -17.59
N ILE A 5 -3.48 1.66 -18.12
CA ILE A 5 -2.84 2.70 -17.30
C ILE A 5 -3.88 3.48 -16.48
N MET A 6 -5.00 3.87 -17.09
CA MET A 6 -6.10 4.56 -16.39
C MET A 6 -6.69 3.69 -15.27
N LEU A 7 -6.89 2.39 -15.51
CA LEU A 7 -7.37 1.44 -14.51
C LEU A 7 -6.36 1.25 -13.38
N CYS A 8 -5.07 1.08 -13.68
CA CYS A 8 -4.03 0.96 -12.66
C CYS A 8 -3.95 2.21 -11.78
N MET A 9 -3.99 3.41 -12.37
CA MET A 9 -3.98 4.65 -11.60
C MET A 9 -5.24 4.77 -10.71
N SER A 10 -6.42 4.47 -11.26
CA SER A 10 -7.68 4.53 -10.49
C SER A 10 -7.71 3.51 -9.36
N THR A 11 -7.29 2.27 -9.61
CA THR A 11 -7.31 1.20 -8.59
C THR A 11 -6.25 1.39 -7.52
N ALA A 12 -5.07 1.93 -7.87
CA ALA A 12 -4.07 2.33 -6.89
C ALA A 12 -4.60 3.42 -5.95
N LEU A 13 -5.37 4.38 -6.48
CA LEU A 13 -6.03 5.43 -5.70
C LEU A 13 -7.18 4.88 -4.84
N SER A 14 -8.01 4.01 -5.39
CA SER A 14 -9.21 3.45 -4.74
C SER A 14 -8.91 2.22 -3.86
N GLY A 15 -7.65 1.95 -3.54
CA GLY A 15 -7.27 0.85 -2.66
C GLY A 15 -7.90 0.98 -1.27
N TYR A 16 -8.22 -0.17 -0.65
CA TYR A 16 -8.72 -0.28 0.73
C TYR A 16 -7.94 0.61 1.70
N ASP A 17 -6.62 0.52 1.56
CA ASP A 17 -5.66 1.17 2.42
C ASP A 17 -5.64 2.70 2.25
N MET A 18 -6.02 3.25 1.09
CA MET A 18 -5.96 4.69 0.84
C MET A 18 -7.33 5.37 0.98
N MET A 19 -8.26 5.11 0.07
CA MET A 19 -9.52 5.85 0.02
C MET A 19 -10.47 5.45 1.16
N GLN A 20 -10.58 4.15 1.46
CA GLN A 20 -11.52 3.65 2.45
C GLN A 20 -11.09 4.01 3.88
N CYS A 21 -9.78 3.90 4.19
CA CYS A 21 -9.25 4.40 5.46
C CYS A 21 -9.48 5.90 5.60
N LEU A 22 -9.20 6.70 4.57
CA LEU A 22 -9.39 8.15 4.62
C LEU A 22 -10.82 8.55 4.94
N ILE A 23 -11.78 8.04 4.18
CA ILE A 23 -13.20 8.40 4.34
C ILE A 23 -13.66 8.02 5.75
N SER A 24 -13.25 6.85 6.24
CA SER A 24 -13.56 6.42 7.60
C SER A 24 -12.96 7.39 8.63
N LEU A 25 -11.70 7.78 8.45
CA LEU A 25 -10.96 8.64 9.39
C LEU A 25 -11.54 10.05 9.53
N ILE A 26 -12.17 10.61 8.49
CA ILE A 26 -12.77 11.97 8.53
C ILE A 26 -13.86 12.10 9.61
N GLY A 27 -14.55 11.02 9.96
CA GLY A 27 -15.63 11.03 10.95
C GLY A 27 -15.42 10.09 12.14
N THR A 28 -14.50 9.12 12.06
CA THR A 28 -14.35 8.10 13.12
C THR A 28 -13.89 8.70 14.45
N GLY A 29 -12.96 9.66 14.42
CA GLY A 29 -12.40 10.26 15.64
C GLY A 29 -13.41 11.02 16.50
N THR A 30 -14.47 11.56 15.88
CA THR A 30 -15.57 12.26 16.56
C THR A 30 -16.77 11.35 16.80
N TRP A 31 -17.10 10.47 15.86
CA TRP A 31 -18.24 9.56 15.99
C TRP A 31 -18.11 8.58 17.16
N TYR A 32 -16.91 8.01 17.35
CA TYR A 32 -16.65 7.03 18.43
C TYR A 32 -16.16 7.69 19.73
N ALA A 33 -16.17 9.03 19.82
CA ALA A 33 -15.86 9.70 21.06
C ALA A 33 -17.00 9.50 22.06
N THR A 34 -16.67 8.94 23.23
CA THR A 34 -17.61 8.77 24.34
C THR A 34 -17.12 9.56 25.54
N VAL A 35 -17.99 9.79 26.52
CA VAL A 35 -17.57 10.53 27.73
C VAL A 35 -16.48 9.76 28.48
N GLU A 36 -16.50 8.42 28.44
CA GLU A 36 -15.54 7.56 29.13
C GLU A 36 -14.15 7.55 28.50
N ASN A 37 -14.03 7.83 27.20
CA ASN A 37 -12.73 7.89 26.53
C ASN A 37 -12.14 9.30 26.47
N GLU A 38 -12.94 10.33 26.81
CA GLU A 38 -12.55 11.74 26.86
C GLU A 38 -11.90 12.25 25.55
N TRP A 39 -12.12 11.58 24.42
CA TRP A 39 -11.40 11.88 23.17
C TRP A 39 -11.64 13.29 22.65
N ILE A 40 -12.86 13.82 22.80
CA ILE A 40 -13.16 15.21 22.41
C ILE A 40 -12.42 16.20 23.31
N GLU A 41 -12.30 15.90 24.61
CA GLU A 41 -11.61 16.76 25.56
C GLU A 41 -10.09 16.69 25.45
N LEU A 42 -9.53 15.56 25.01
CA LEU A 42 -8.09 15.39 24.83
C LEU A 42 -7.60 15.84 23.45
N PHE A 43 -8.36 15.53 22.40
CA PHE A 43 -7.92 15.66 21.00
C PHE A 43 -8.79 16.58 20.15
N GLY A 44 -9.98 16.96 20.62
CA GLY A 44 -10.94 17.74 19.83
C GLY A 44 -10.42 19.10 19.38
N HIS A 45 -9.48 19.71 20.11
CA HIS A 45 -8.84 20.98 19.76
C HIS A 45 -7.78 20.84 18.67
N TYR A 46 -7.13 19.67 18.56
CA TYR A 46 -6.14 19.38 17.53
C TYR A 46 -6.77 18.99 16.18
N LEU A 47 -8.07 18.67 16.16
CA LEU A 47 -8.79 18.33 14.93
C LEU A 47 -9.35 19.61 14.29
N PRO A 48 -8.85 20.06 13.13
CA PRO A 48 -9.38 21.24 12.45
C PRO A 48 -10.77 20.97 11.85
N ASN A 49 -11.68 21.92 12.02
CA ASN A 49 -13.07 21.83 11.55
C ASN A 49 -13.21 21.73 10.02
N TRP A 50 -12.18 22.08 9.26
CA TRP A 50 -12.18 22.06 7.79
C TRP A 50 -11.72 20.72 7.21
N LEU A 51 -11.12 19.83 8.01
CA LEU A 51 -10.58 18.55 7.54
C LEU A 51 -11.31 17.33 8.12
N VAL A 52 -12.01 17.52 9.24
CA VAL A 52 -12.73 16.49 9.99
C VAL A 52 -14.14 16.99 10.26
N ILE A 53 -15.11 16.09 10.19
CA ILE A 53 -16.51 16.41 10.49
C ILE A 53 -16.75 16.13 11.96
N LYS A 54 -17.14 17.16 12.73
CA LYS A 54 -17.41 17.03 14.17
C LYS A 54 -18.89 16.92 14.52
N ASP A 55 -19.77 17.33 13.62
CA ASP A 55 -21.21 17.33 13.88
C ASP A 55 -21.81 15.93 13.75
N HIS A 56 -22.26 15.35 14.88
CA HIS A 56 -22.92 14.05 14.92
C HIS A 56 -24.19 14.01 14.06
N ALA A 57 -24.92 15.11 13.87
CA ALA A 57 -26.11 15.13 13.03
C ALA A 57 -25.79 14.96 11.53
N ILE A 58 -24.53 15.22 11.14
CA ILE A 58 -24.02 15.02 9.78
C ILE A 58 -23.44 13.61 9.63
N LEU A 59 -22.87 13.06 10.70
CA LEU A 59 -22.27 11.71 10.71
C LEU A 59 -23.29 10.59 10.93
N ALA A 60 -24.37 10.81 11.68
CA ALA A 60 -25.35 9.77 11.98
C ALA A 60 -25.92 9.09 10.72
N PRO A 61 -26.35 9.81 9.67
CA PRO A 61 -26.84 9.17 8.45
C PRO A 61 -25.75 8.46 7.64
N PHE A 62 -24.47 8.79 7.84
CA PHE A 62 -23.35 8.11 7.20
C PHE A 62 -23.09 6.73 7.84
N TYR A 63 -23.22 6.62 9.16
CA TYR A 63 -22.99 5.36 9.90
C TYR A 63 -24.24 4.50 10.03
N GLU A 64 -25.38 5.10 10.37
CA GLU A 64 -26.63 4.40 10.66
C GLU A 64 -27.53 4.26 9.43
N GLY A 65 -27.27 5.05 8.38
CA GLY A 65 -28.12 5.11 7.19
C GLY A 65 -29.43 5.86 7.41
N GLY A 66 -30.42 5.62 6.56
CA GLY A 66 -31.78 6.18 6.72
C GLY A 66 -32.08 7.48 5.98
N THR A 67 -31.09 8.12 5.33
CA THR A 67 -31.30 9.29 4.47
C THR A 67 -30.50 9.23 3.17
N THR A 68 -30.79 10.13 2.23
CA THR A 68 -30.02 10.28 0.99
C THR A 68 -28.86 11.27 1.18
N PHE A 69 -27.69 10.95 0.61
CA PHE A 69 -26.51 11.82 0.67
C PHE A 69 -26.70 13.14 -0.10
N TYR A 70 -27.57 13.17 -1.11
CA TYR A 70 -27.75 14.29 -2.04
C TYR A 70 -28.42 15.54 -1.44
N LEU A 71 -28.72 15.54 -0.14
CA LEU A 71 -29.20 16.74 0.54
C LEU A 71 -28.08 17.78 0.64
N THR A 72 -28.40 19.03 0.29
CA THR A 72 -27.45 20.15 0.24
C THR A 72 -26.62 20.29 1.53
N LYS A 73 -27.23 20.04 2.69
CA LYS A 73 -26.56 20.08 4.00
C LYS A 73 -25.37 19.10 4.08
N TYR A 74 -25.57 17.86 3.66
CA TYR A 74 -24.52 16.82 3.74
C TYR A 74 -23.45 17.09 2.68
N VAL A 75 -23.85 17.43 1.46
CA VAL A 75 -22.89 17.76 0.38
C VAL A 75 -21.97 18.91 0.81
N GLN A 76 -22.51 20.01 1.34
CA GLN A 76 -21.70 21.15 1.77
C GLN A 76 -20.73 20.81 2.90
N ALA A 77 -21.16 20.00 3.87
CA ALA A 77 -20.32 19.60 5.00
C ALA A 77 -19.16 18.69 4.60
N TRP A 78 -19.39 17.79 3.63
CA TRP A 78 -18.37 16.87 3.13
C TRP A 78 -17.48 17.49 2.05
N LEU A 79 -17.94 18.54 1.36
CA LEU A 79 -17.23 19.14 0.23
C LEU A 79 -15.85 19.69 0.64
N VAL A 80 -15.78 20.45 1.73
CA VAL A 80 -14.54 21.11 2.17
C VAL A 80 -13.47 20.08 2.57
N PRO A 81 -13.74 19.11 3.48
CA PRO A 81 -12.78 18.05 3.78
C PRO A 81 -12.35 17.26 2.53
N THR A 82 -13.30 16.93 1.65
CA THR A 82 -13.02 16.16 0.43
C THR A 82 -12.06 16.90 -0.48
N ILE A 83 -12.26 18.20 -0.72
CA ILE A 83 -11.36 19.01 -1.56
C ILE A 83 -9.97 19.09 -0.93
N CYS A 84 -9.88 19.38 0.37
CA CYS A 84 -8.60 19.48 1.06
C CYS A 84 -7.78 18.19 0.98
N TRP A 85 -8.41 17.04 1.26
CA TRP A 85 -7.75 15.74 1.15
C TRP A 85 -7.43 15.36 -0.31
N THR A 86 -8.28 15.73 -1.26
CA THR A 86 -8.02 15.48 -2.68
C THR A 86 -6.79 16.26 -3.16
N VAL A 87 -6.68 17.54 -2.80
CA VAL A 87 -5.51 18.37 -3.10
C VAL A 87 -4.26 17.77 -2.47
N PHE A 88 -4.33 17.34 -1.22
CA PHE A 88 -3.22 16.67 -0.53
C PHE A 88 -2.77 15.40 -1.27
N ILE A 89 -3.70 14.53 -1.65
CA ILE A 89 -3.43 13.30 -2.42
C ILE A 89 -2.79 13.63 -3.77
N ILE A 90 -3.28 14.64 -4.48
CA ILE A 90 -2.71 15.06 -5.77
C ILE A 90 -1.25 15.50 -5.61
N ILE A 91 -0.95 16.32 -4.60
CA ILE A 91 0.42 16.76 -4.31
C ILE A 91 1.31 15.55 -4.00
N LEU A 92 0.80 14.60 -3.23
CA LEU A 92 1.55 13.40 -2.90
C LEU A 92 1.86 12.56 -4.14
N ILE A 93 0.87 12.27 -4.97
CA ILE A 93 1.07 11.55 -6.25
C ILE A 93 2.07 12.31 -7.11
N TRP A 94 2.00 13.63 -7.15
CA TRP A 94 2.95 14.45 -7.90
C TRP A 94 4.39 14.26 -7.43
N VAL A 95 4.64 14.29 -6.12
CA VAL A 95 5.96 14.00 -5.53
C VAL A 95 6.40 12.58 -5.88
N MET A 96 5.50 11.60 -5.75
CA MET A 96 5.78 10.20 -6.09
C MET A 96 6.17 10.04 -7.56
N LEU A 97 5.48 10.72 -8.48
CA LEU A 97 5.81 10.70 -9.92
C LEU A 97 7.16 11.35 -10.19
N CYS A 98 7.48 12.47 -9.52
CA CYS A 98 8.78 13.12 -9.66
C CYS A 98 9.94 12.23 -9.17
N ILE A 99 9.76 11.51 -8.05
CA ILE A 99 10.74 10.53 -7.57
C ILE A 99 10.91 9.40 -8.58
N ASN A 100 9.80 8.88 -9.13
CA ASN A 100 9.85 7.83 -10.16
C ASN A 100 10.64 8.27 -11.40
N VAL A 101 10.51 9.51 -11.86
CA VAL A 101 11.32 10.04 -12.99
C VAL A 101 12.83 9.97 -12.67
N LEU A 102 13.25 10.25 -11.44
CA LEU A 102 14.67 10.20 -11.06
C LEU A 102 15.21 8.78 -10.95
N LEU A 103 14.40 7.82 -10.49
CA LEU A 103 14.83 6.44 -10.24
C LEU A 103 14.64 5.51 -11.44
N ARG A 104 13.69 5.84 -12.34
CA ARG A 104 13.30 5.03 -13.49
C ARG A 104 14.50 4.55 -14.29
N LYS A 105 15.40 5.46 -14.68
CA LYS A 105 16.54 5.12 -15.53
C LYS A 105 17.49 4.13 -14.86
N GLN A 106 17.83 4.37 -13.60
CA GLN A 106 18.65 3.47 -12.79
C GLN A 106 17.99 2.08 -12.64
N TRP A 107 16.70 2.03 -12.33
CA TRP A 107 15.99 0.78 -12.09
C TRP A 107 15.77 -0.05 -13.36
N ILE A 108 15.46 0.60 -14.48
CA ILE A 108 15.19 -0.08 -15.75
C ILE A 108 16.49 -0.48 -16.45
N GLU A 109 17.45 0.44 -16.59
CA GLU A 109 18.64 0.21 -17.42
C GLU A 109 19.74 -0.55 -16.66
N ASN A 110 19.99 -0.19 -15.40
CA ASN A 110 21.10 -0.75 -14.62
C ASN A 110 20.68 -1.94 -13.75
N GLU A 111 19.53 -1.85 -13.08
CA GLU A 111 19.08 -2.89 -12.15
C GLU A 111 18.11 -3.91 -12.78
N ARG A 112 17.62 -3.64 -14.01
CA ARG A 112 16.71 -4.50 -14.78
C ARG A 112 15.59 -5.09 -13.91
N LEU A 113 14.96 -4.23 -13.11
CA LEU A 113 13.85 -4.66 -12.27
C LEU A 113 12.75 -5.25 -13.15
N ALA A 114 12.42 -6.53 -12.94
CA ALA A 114 11.37 -7.17 -13.71
C ALA A 114 10.02 -6.56 -13.33
N TYR A 115 9.22 -6.15 -14.33
CA TYR A 115 7.86 -5.66 -14.16
C TYR A 115 6.84 -6.67 -14.70
N PRO A 116 6.71 -7.85 -14.05
CA PRO A 116 5.93 -8.96 -14.60
C PRO A 116 4.45 -8.64 -14.79
N ILE A 117 3.93 -7.68 -14.03
CA ILE A 117 2.54 -7.22 -14.12
C ILE A 117 2.28 -6.48 -15.45
N VAL A 118 3.30 -5.85 -16.04
CA VAL A 118 3.18 -5.09 -17.30
C VAL A 118 3.28 -6.00 -18.54
N GLU A 119 3.85 -7.20 -18.40
CA GLU A 119 3.96 -8.16 -19.52
C GLU A 119 2.59 -8.62 -20.02
N LEU A 120 1.63 -8.82 -19.11
CA LEU A 120 0.28 -9.25 -19.46
C LEU A 120 -0.45 -8.24 -20.36
N PRO A 121 -0.64 -6.95 -19.98
CA PRO A 121 -1.28 -5.97 -20.84
C PRO A 121 -0.47 -5.67 -22.12
N PHE A 122 0.87 -5.76 -22.07
CA PHE A 122 1.70 -5.62 -23.25
C PHE A 122 1.42 -6.74 -24.28
N ASN A 123 1.38 -7.99 -23.82
CA ASN A 123 1.04 -9.13 -24.69
C ASN A 123 -0.40 -9.08 -25.21
N MET A 124 -1.34 -8.48 -24.47
CA MET A 124 -2.71 -8.25 -24.95
C MET A 124 -2.78 -7.23 -26.09
N THR A 125 -1.77 -6.36 -26.25
CA THR A 125 -1.70 -5.38 -27.36
C THR A 125 -1.03 -5.92 -28.62
N ASN A 126 -0.42 -7.11 -28.58
CA ASN A 126 0.17 -7.72 -29.77
C ASN A 126 -0.93 -8.39 -30.61
N GLU A 127 -1.16 -7.87 -31.82
CA GLU A 127 -2.19 -8.35 -32.77
C GLU A 127 -1.76 -9.58 -33.61
N GLY A 128 -0.76 -10.35 -33.15
CA GLY A 128 -0.24 -11.52 -33.86
C GLY A 128 -0.99 -12.84 -33.58
N GLU A 129 -0.64 -13.90 -34.32
CA GLU A 129 -1.20 -15.28 -34.19
C GLU A 129 -1.07 -15.89 -32.79
N ARG A 130 -0.20 -15.33 -31.92
CA ARG A 130 -0.01 -15.73 -30.52
C ARG A 130 -0.69 -14.77 -29.53
N SER A 131 -1.83 -14.19 -29.90
CA SER A 131 -2.61 -13.36 -28.98
C SER A 131 -3.06 -14.17 -27.75
N ILE A 132 -2.90 -13.59 -26.54
CA ILE A 132 -3.38 -14.18 -25.28
C ILE A 132 -4.87 -14.56 -25.36
N PHE A 133 -5.66 -13.78 -26.10
CA PHE A 133 -7.09 -14.00 -26.26
C PHE A 133 -7.44 -15.22 -27.13
N SER A 134 -6.52 -15.66 -27.99
CA SER A 134 -6.71 -16.86 -28.81
C SER A 134 -6.38 -18.15 -28.03
N ASN A 135 -5.63 -18.04 -26.93
CA ASN A 135 -5.19 -19.20 -26.17
C ASN A 135 -6.32 -19.76 -25.29
N ARG A 136 -6.80 -20.97 -25.65
CA ARG A 136 -7.85 -21.69 -24.91
C ARG A 136 -7.47 -21.97 -23.45
N MET A 137 -6.19 -22.19 -23.14
CA MET A 137 -5.75 -22.46 -21.77
C MET A 137 -5.93 -21.24 -20.86
N VAL A 138 -5.72 -20.04 -21.40
CA VAL A 138 -5.94 -18.78 -20.65
C VAL A 138 -7.41 -18.65 -20.27
N TRP A 139 -8.32 -18.93 -21.20
CA TRP A 139 -9.77 -18.89 -20.96
C TRP A 139 -10.23 -19.97 -19.97
N VAL A 140 -9.64 -21.17 -20.00
CA VAL A 140 -9.92 -22.21 -19.01
C VAL A 140 -9.49 -21.76 -17.61
N GLY A 141 -8.30 -21.19 -17.47
CA GLY A 141 -7.82 -20.64 -16.19
C GLY A 141 -8.69 -19.48 -15.70
N PHE A 142 -9.08 -18.57 -16.59
CA PHE A 142 -9.98 -17.46 -16.30
C PHE A 142 -11.36 -17.95 -15.85
N ALA A 143 -11.97 -18.87 -16.59
CA ALA A 143 -13.29 -19.42 -16.27
C ALA A 143 -13.27 -20.21 -14.96
N MET A 144 -12.19 -20.95 -14.69
CA MET A 144 -12.04 -21.70 -13.44
C MET A 144 -11.86 -20.76 -12.23
N SER A 145 -10.91 -19.82 -12.30
CA SER A 145 -10.64 -18.85 -11.22
C SER A 145 -11.84 -17.92 -10.99
N GLY A 146 -12.37 -17.34 -12.07
CA GLY A 146 -13.54 -16.46 -12.04
C GLY A 146 -14.80 -17.19 -11.60
N GLY A 147 -15.01 -18.44 -12.04
CA GLY A 147 -16.14 -19.27 -11.62
C GLY A 147 -16.12 -19.60 -10.13
N ILE A 148 -14.96 -19.99 -9.59
CA ILE A 148 -14.79 -20.23 -8.15
C ILE A 148 -15.04 -18.93 -7.37
N GLY A 149 -14.48 -17.80 -7.82
CA GLY A 149 -14.68 -16.50 -7.18
C GLY A 149 -16.13 -16.05 -7.18
N LEU A 150 -16.82 -16.17 -8.32
CA LEU A 150 -18.23 -15.83 -8.47
C LEU A 150 -19.13 -16.72 -7.62
N LEU A 151 -18.90 -18.04 -7.63
CA LEU A 151 -19.67 -18.98 -6.81
C LEU A 151 -19.50 -18.68 -5.32
N ASN A 152 -18.28 -18.39 -4.86
CA ASN A 152 -18.03 -18.01 -3.48
C ASN A 152 -18.62 -16.64 -3.12
N GLY A 153 -18.60 -15.67 -4.04
CA GLY A 153 -19.26 -14.37 -3.86
C GLY A 153 -20.79 -14.50 -3.77
N ILE A 154 -21.38 -15.35 -4.60
CA ILE A 154 -22.82 -15.65 -4.56
C ILE A 154 -23.17 -16.38 -3.27
N SER A 155 -22.37 -17.36 -2.84
CA SER A 155 -22.57 -18.08 -1.58
C SER A 155 -22.51 -17.16 -0.36
N TYR A 156 -21.67 -16.11 -0.40
CA TYR A 156 -21.64 -15.09 0.65
C TYR A 156 -22.94 -14.28 0.73
N LEU A 157 -23.54 -13.92 -0.41
CA LEU A 157 -24.82 -13.20 -0.46
C LEU A 157 -26.02 -14.12 -0.18
N TYR A 158 -25.93 -15.36 -0.61
CA TYR A 158 -26.97 -16.38 -0.56
C TYR A 158 -26.41 -17.67 0.05
N PRO A 159 -26.50 -17.82 1.38
CA PRO A 159 -25.88 -18.94 2.12
C PRO A 159 -26.36 -20.35 1.71
N PHE A 160 -27.44 -20.46 0.93
CA PHE A 160 -27.94 -21.73 0.40
C PHE A 160 -27.13 -22.26 -0.79
N VAL A 161 -26.31 -21.42 -1.43
CA VAL A 161 -25.42 -21.84 -2.52
C VAL A 161 -24.15 -22.44 -1.91
N PRO A 162 -23.71 -23.64 -2.34
CA PRO A 162 -22.49 -24.25 -1.80
C PRO A 162 -21.28 -23.38 -2.14
N ASN A 163 -20.36 -23.22 -1.19
CA ASN A 163 -19.06 -22.59 -1.42
C ASN A 163 -17.97 -23.63 -1.71
N ILE A 164 -16.98 -23.24 -2.50
CA ILE A 164 -15.75 -24.00 -2.67
C ILE A 164 -14.74 -23.41 -1.67
N PRO A 165 -14.35 -24.16 -0.61
CA PRO A 165 -13.47 -23.63 0.41
C PRO A 165 -12.07 -23.37 -0.16
N ILE A 166 -11.71 -22.09 -0.27
CA ILE A 166 -10.38 -21.62 -0.68
C ILE A 166 -9.36 -21.76 0.49
N TRP A 167 -9.87 -21.87 1.71
CA TRP A 167 -9.12 -21.98 2.97
C TRP A 167 -8.92 -23.43 3.35
N ILE A 168 -7.91 -24.06 2.79
CA ILE A 168 -7.73 -25.51 2.86
C ILE A 168 -6.74 -25.81 3.98
N THR A 169 -7.27 -25.85 5.20
CA THR A 169 -6.68 -26.56 6.34
C THR A 169 -5.41 -25.93 6.94
N SER A 170 -5.43 -25.77 8.27
CA SER A 170 -4.22 -25.44 9.02
C SER A 170 -3.39 -26.68 9.27
N VAL A 171 -2.16 -26.70 8.75
CA VAL A 171 -1.17 -27.76 8.98
C VAL A 171 -0.83 -27.87 10.47
N ASN A 172 -1.00 -26.78 11.23
CA ASN A 172 -0.84 -26.77 12.70
C ASN A 172 -1.66 -27.83 13.42
N ARG A 173 -2.81 -28.28 12.88
CA ARG A 173 -3.62 -29.35 13.49
C ARG A 173 -2.91 -30.70 13.48
N LEU A 174 -2.00 -30.92 12.54
CA LEU A 174 -1.23 -32.16 12.41
C LEU A 174 0.01 -32.17 13.30
N VAL A 175 0.38 -31.03 13.86
CA VAL A 175 1.68 -30.79 14.47
C VAL A 175 1.49 -30.24 15.88
N THR A 176 1.10 -31.12 16.81
CA THR A 176 0.71 -30.75 18.18
C THR A 176 1.78 -31.01 19.23
N THR A 177 2.83 -31.76 18.91
CA THR A 177 3.91 -32.12 19.84
C THR A 177 5.06 -31.11 19.81
N LYS A 178 5.68 -30.83 20.97
CA LYS A 178 6.88 -29.97 21.05
C LYS A 178 8.07 -30.62 20.32
N PRO A 179 8.97 -29.83 19.68
CA PRO A 179 8.91 -28.38 19.46
C PRO A 179 8.01 -27.93 18.31
N TRP A 180 7.51 -28.86 17.52
CA TRP A 180 6.82 -28.58 16.28
C TRP A 180 5.49 -27.83 16.45
N ASN A 181 4.88 -27.93 17.64
CA ASN A 181 3.73 -27.11 18.04
C ASN A 181 4.01 -25.59 18.07
N ALA A 182 5.26 -25.17 17.94
CA ALA A 182 5.65 -23.77 17.83
C ALA A 182 5.42 -23.17 16.43
N ILE A 183 5.15 -24.01 15.42
CA ILE A 183 4.77 -23.54 14.08
C ILE A 183 3.48 -22.73 14.21
N PHE A 184 3.50 -21.52 13.65
CA PHE A 184 2.38 -20.59 13.76
C PHE A 184 1.76 -20.31 12.39
N SER A 185 0.43 -20.41 12.33
CA SER A 185 -0.40 -20.09 11.17
C SER A 185 0.08 -20.67 9.82
N MET A 186 0.41 -21.97 9.77
CA MET A 186 0.67 -22.67 8.50
C MET A 186 -0.63 -23.10 7.84
N ASN A 187 -1.31 -22.15 7.21
CA ASN A 187 -2.55 -22.37 6.49
C ASN A 187 -2.24 -22.54 5.00
N VAL A 188 -2.75 -23.58 4.38
CA VAL A 188 -2.66 -23.74 2.93
C VAL A 188 -3.90 -23.10 2.32
N THR A 189 -3.71 -22.03 1.56
CA THR A 189 -4.79 -21.33 0.86
C THR A 189 -4.54 -21.40 -0.63
N LEU A 190 -5.55 -21.86 -1.38
CA LEU A 190 -5.43 -21.98 -2.84
C LEU A 190 -6.13 -20.80 -3.50
N TYR A 191 -5.45 -19.66 -3.57
CA TYR A 191 -5.95 -18.52 -4.34
C TYR A 191 -5.55 -18.65 -5.81
N PRO A 192 -6.47 -18.98 -6.74
CA PRO A 192 -6.09 -19.22 -8.13
C PRO A 192 -5.51 -17.98 -8.80
N PHE A 193 -5.97 -16.79 -8.41
CA PHE A 193 -5.42 -15.52 -8.90
C PHE A 193 -3.98 -15.26 -8.40
N VAL A 194 -3.67 -15.56 -7.13
CA VAL A 194 -2.30 -15.41 -6.59
C VAL A 194 -1.36 -16.41 -7.23
N ILE A 195 -1.83 -17.64 -7.46
CA ILE A 195 -1.07 -18.67 -8.18
C ILE A 195 -0.75 -18.17 -9.60
N GLY A 196 -1.75 -17.62 -10.30
CA GLY A 196 -1.56 -17.02 -11.63
C GLY A 196 -0.53 -15.88 -11.65
N LEU A 197 -0.59 -14.98 -10.67
CA LEU A 197 0.42 -13.91 -10.52
C LEU A 197 1.79 -14.46 -10.14
N GLY A 198 1.85 -15.53 -9.35
CA GLY A 198 3.09 -16.22 -8.98
C GLY A 198 3.84 -16.80 -10.17
N PHE A 199 3.13 -17.25 -11.22
CA PHE A 199 3.77 -17.69 -12.47
C PHE A 199 4.46 -16.58 -13.25
N LEU A 200 4.01 -15.33 -13.07
CA LEU A 200 4.66 -14.16 -13.68
C LEU A 200 5.85 -13.69 -12.84
N MET A 201 5.93 -14.07 -11.56
CA MET A 201 6.98 -13.60 -10.66
C MET A 201 8.36 -14.21 -11.02
N PRO A 202 9.45 -13.41 -11.00
CA PRO A 202 10.81 -13.93 -11.11
C PRO A 202 11.10 -15.06 -10.13
N LEU A 203 11.78 -16.11 -10.60
CA LEU A 203 12.08 -17.31 -9.81
C LEU A 203 12.83 -17.00 -8.50
N SER A 204 13.71 -16.00 -8.50
CA SER A 204 14.45 -15.55 -7.31
C SER A 204 13.52 -14.96 -6.22
N LEU A 205 12.50 -14.22 -6.62
CA LEU A 205 11.50 -13.65 -5.71
C LEU A 205 10.57 -14.73 -5.17
N ALA A 206 10.09 -15.62 -6.06
CA ALA A 206 9.28 -16.77 -5.66
C ALA A 206 10.02 -17.66 -4.65
N PHE A 207 11.31 -17.95 -4.90
CA PHE A 207 12.16 -18.70 -3.98
C PHE A 207 12.28 -18.01 -2.62
N SER A 208 12.57 -16.72 -2.62
CA SER A 208 12.73 -15.93 -1.39
C SER A 208 11.48 -15.98 -0.52
N TYR A 209 10.28 -15.88 -1.12
CA TYR A 209 9.01 -15.85 -0.40
C TYR A 209 8.78 -17.10 0.45
N TRP A 210 8.85 -18.29 -0.15
CA TRP A 210 8.64 -19.55 0.59
C TRP A 210 9.82 -19.83 1.53
N PHE A 211 11.06 -19.55 1.12
CA PHE A 211 12.25 -19.76 1.94
C PHE A 211 12.19 -18.95 3.25
N PHE A 212 11.94 -17.64 3.18
CA PHE A 212 11.85 -16.80 4.37
C PHE A 212 10.65 -17.14 5.25
N TYR A 213 9.54 -17.57 4.64
CA TYR A 213 8.41 -18.11 5.39
C TYR A 213 8.83 -19.32 6.24
N PHE A 214 9.48 -20.33 5.65
CA PHE A 214 9.97 -21.49 6.41
C PHE A 214 11.07 -21.12 7.40
N PHE A 215 11.92 -20.16 7.06
CA PHE A 215 12.94 -19.66 7.97
C PHE A 215 12.34 -19.10 9.27
N TRP A 216 11.26 -18.32 9.20
CA TRP A 216 10.55 -17.86 10.39
C TRP A 216 9.92 -19.00 11.19
N GLN A 217 9.40 -20.04 10.52
CA GLN A 217 8.88 -21.21 11.23
C GLN A 217 10.00 -21.98 11.94
N MET A 218 11.17 -22.11 11.31
CA MET A 218 12.34 -22.74 11.94
C MET A 218 12.85 -21.94 13.14
N GLN A 219 12.86 -20.61 13.07
CA GLN A 219 13.19 -19.76 14.22
C GLN A 219 12.24 -20.02 15.40
N ARG A 220 10.93 -20.23 15.16
CA ARG A 220 9.97 -20.57 16.21
C ARG A 220 10.23 -21.95 16.81
N ILE A 221 10.55 -22.94 15.99
CA ILE A 221 10.89 -24.30 16.44
C ILE A 221 12.15 -24.28 17.32
N VAL A 222 13.21 -23.60 16.87
CA VAL A 222 14.45 -23.45 17.65
C VAL A 222 14.19 -22.65 18.93
N GLY A 223 13.43 -21.55 18.85
CA GLY A 223 13.03 -20.77 20.02
C GLY A 223 12.19 -21.56 21.02
N SER A 224 11.41 -22.54 20.57
CA SER A 224 10.68 -23.46 21.43
C SER A 224 11.61 -24.35 22.24
N GLN A 225 12.67 -24.86 21.62
CA GLN A 225 13.68 -25.68 22.28
C GLN A 225 14.53 -24.88 23.28
N TRP A 226 14.83 -23.62 22.96
CA TRP A 226 15.62 -22.74 23.83
C TRP A 226 14.80 -21.95 24.86
N GLY A 227 13.48 -22.16 24.93
CA GLY A 227 12.61 -21.44 25.86
C GLY A 227 12.37 -19.96 25.51
N LEU A 228 12.77 -19.51 24.32
CA LEU A 228 12.65 -18.12 23.86
C LEU A 228 11.22 -17.74 23.46
N LEU A 229 10.31 -18.70 23.33
CA LEU A 229 8.88 -18.43 23.06
C LEU A 229 8.19 -17.62 24.18
N GLY A 230 8.78 -17.58 25.38
CA GLY A 230 8.29 -16.72 26.46
C GLY A 230 8.50 -15.22 26.21
N LEU A 231 9.34 -14.85 25.24
CA LEU A 231 9.58 -13.46 24.88
C LEU A 231 8.41 -12.92 24.03
N PRO A 232 7.83 -11.76 24.39
CA PRO A 232 6.71 -11.19 23.66
C PRO A 232 7.14 -10.86 22.23
N GLY A 233 6.45 -11.46 21.26
CA GLY A 233 6.66 -11.16 19.84
C GLY A 233 7.77 -11.93 19.14
N PHE A 234 8.52 -12.83 19.80
CA PHE A 234 9.52 -13.69 19.15
C PHE A 234 8.88 -14.54 18.02
N PRO A 235 9.49 -14.65 16.82
CA PRO A 235 10.83 -14.24 16.43
C PRO A 235 10.91 -12.81 15.86
N TYR A 236 9.96 -11.94 16.18
CA TYR A 236 9.87 -10.54 15.75
C TYR A 236 9.79 -10.37 14.22
N PRO A 237 8.87 -11.06 13.52
CA PRO A 237 8.79 -11.01 12.05
C PRO A 237 8.66 -9.56 11.53
N MET A 238 7.87 -8.73 12.21
CA MET A 238 7.70 -7.32 11.84
C MET A 238 8.98 -6.48 12.02
N ALA A 239 9.84 -6.80 12.99
CA ALA A 239 11.12 -6.13 13.15
C ALA A 239 12.12 -6.60 12.09
N GLN A 240 12.14 -7.90 11.79
CA GLN A 240 12.98 -8.46 10.73
C GLN A 240 12.62 -7.89 9.36
N VAL A 241 11.33 -7.85 9.00
CA VAL A 241 10.86 -7.25 7.74
C VAL A 241 11.26 -5.78 7.65
N ARG A 242 11.04 -5.00 8.72
CA ARG A 242 11.49 -3.59 8.77
C ARG A 242 13.00 -3.46 8.60
N GLY A 243 13.79 -4.33 9.20
CA GLY A 243 15.25 -4.37 9.01
C GLY A 243 15.66 -4.68 7.58
N VAL A 244 14.95 -5.59 6.89
CA VAL A 244 15.16 -5.89 5.47
C VAL A 244 14.88 -4.66 4.61
N TRP A 245 13.77 -3.94 4.84
CA TRP A 245 13.47 -2.71 4.10
C TRP A 245 14.54 -1.63 4.26
N VAL A 246 14.99 -1.39 5.49
CA VAL A 246 16.09 -0.45 5.76
C VAL A 246 17.37 -0.91 5.06
N GLY A 247 17.70 -2.20 5.14
CA GLY A 247 18.88 -2.77 4.49
C GLY A 247 18.84 -2.65 2.96
N LEU A 248 17.68 -2.96 2.36
CA LEU A 248 17.45 -2.80 0.91
C LEU A 248 17.56 -1.35 0.48
N LEU A 249 17.02 -0.41 1.26
CA LEU A 249 17.15 1.01 0.96
C LEU A 249 18.61 1.48 1.05
N LEU A 250 19.34 1.11 2.10
CA LEU A 250 20.76 1.43 2.21
C LEU A 250 21.56 0.83 1.05
N PHE A 251 21.24 -0.40 0.64
CA PHE A 251 21.86 -1.04 -0.51
C PHE A 251 21.51 -0.34 -1.84
N ALA A 252 20.26 0.05 -2.04
CA ALA A 252 19.80 0.78 -3.22
C ALA A 252 20.45 2.18 -3.31
N ILE A 253 20.51 2.91 -2.20
CA ILE A 253 21.22 4.21 -2.13
C ILE A 253 22.71 4.00 -2.41
N TRP A 254 23.32 2.97 -1.82
CA TRP A 254 24.73 2.68 -2.03
C TRP A 254 25.02 2.31 -3.49
N GLY A 255 24.22 1.45 -4.11
CA GLY A 255 24.33 1.05 -5.51
C GLY A 255 24.09 2.21 -6.48
N GLY A 256 23.06 3.02 -6.22
CA GLY A 256 22.66 4.17 -7.02
C GLY A 256 23.46 5.46 -6.77
N ARG A 257 24.39 5.49 -5.80
CA ARG A 257 25.07 6.72 -5.34
C ARG A 257 25.72 7.50 -6.48
N GLN A 258 26.35 6.81 -7.43
CA GLN A 258 27.01 7.47 -8.57
C GLN A 258 26.00 8.10 -9.51
N HIS A 259 24.89 7.41 -9.79
CA HIS A 259 23.80 7.93 -10.60
C HIS A 259 23.14 9.13 -9.93
N LEU A 260 22.78 9.03 -8.64
CA LEU A 260 22.19 10.12 -7.86
C LEU A 260 23.10 11.36 -7.82
N LEU A 261 24.41 11.16 -7.64
CA LEU A 261 25.39 12.26 -7.69
C LEU A 261 25.45 12.91 -9.08
N GLN A 262 25.38 12.13 -10.16
CA GLN A 262 25.37 12.66 -11.52
C GLN A 262 24.09 13.43 -11.84
N VAL A 263 22.94 12.96 -11.36
CA VAL A 263 21.65 13.64 -11.48
C VAL A 263 21.66 14.97 -10.71
N LEU A 264 22.18 14.97 -9.48
CA LEU A 264 22.33 16.19 -8.67
C LEU A 264 23.27 17.20 -9.34
N ARG A 265 24.43 16.75 -9.86
CA ARG A 265 25.38 17.59 -10.61
C ARG A 265 24.75 18.18 -11.86
N LYS A 266 23.94 17.40 -12.60
CA LYS A 266 23.22 17.92 -13.77
C LYS A 266 22.21 18.99 -13.39
N SER A 267 21.50 18.84 -12.27
CA SER A 267 20.55 19.85 -11.79
C SER A 267 21.22 21.17 -11.40
N LEU A 268 22.43 21.12 -10.83
CA LEU A 268 23.16 22.29 -10.33
C LEU A 268 24.03 22.97 -11.40
N THR A 269 24.67 22.19 -12.27
CA THR A 269 25.73 22.70 -13.18
C THR A 269 25.34 22.56 -14.67
N GLY A 270 24.23 21.91 -14.99
CA GLY A 270 23.77 21.69 -16.38
C GLY A 270 24.61 20.69 -17.19
N ARG A 271 25.67 20.13 -16.61
CA ARG A 271 26.55 19.11 -17.23
C ARG A 271 26.28 17.74 -16.58
N GLY A 272 26.04 16.70 -17.38
CA GLY A 272 25.81 15.34 -16.88
C GLY A 272 24.98 14.45 -17.82
N VAL A 273 24.36 13.41 -17.24
CA VAL A 273 23.58 12.33 -17.89
C VAL A 273 22.53 12.87 -18.85
N ASP A 274 22.45 12.37 -20.08
CA ASP A 274 21.39 12.78 -21.02
C ASP A 274 19.98 12.42 -20.48
N ASP A 275 19.10 13.42 -20.48
CA ASP A 275 17.71 13.38 -19.98
C ASP A 275 16.68 13.69 -21.09
N SER A 276 17.11 13.66 -22.36
CA SER A 276 16.28 13.90 -23.53
C SER A 276 15.12 12.91 -23.71
N THR A 277 15.30 11.67 -23.23
CA THR A 277 14.31 10.58 -23.31
C THR A 277 13.44 10.45 -22.05
N GLU A 278 13.65 11.31 -21.04
CA GLU A 278 12.88 11.30 -19.81
C GLU A 278 11.56 12.08 -19.96
N PRO A 279 10.46 11.65 -19.32
CA PRO A 279 9.18 12.36 -19.37
C PRO A 279 9.27 13.81 -18.88
N MET A 280 10.23 14.09 -17.98
CA MET A 280 10.50 15.40 -17.45
C MET A 280 12.01 15.56 -17.18
N LYS A 281 12.55 16.75 -17.45
CA LYS A 281 13.94 17.08 -17.12
C LYS A 281 14.23 16.89 -15.64
N TYR A 282 15.40 16.37 -15.29
CA TYR A 282 15.75 16.07 -13.89
C TYR A 282 15.68 17.30 -12.98
N ARG A 283 16.02 18.48 -13.49
CA ARG A 283 15.90 19.74 -12.73
C ARG A 283 14.46 20.04 -12.32
N ASN A 284 13.50 19.80 -13.22
CA ASN A 284 12.08 20.03 -12.94
C ASN A 284 11.54 18.96 -11.99
N ALA A 285 12.02 17.72 -12.09
CA ALA A 285 11.68 16.66 -11.14
C ALA A 285 12.13 17.01 -9.70
N ILE A 286 13.38 17.47 -9.54
CA ILE A 286 13.90 17.89 -8.22
C ILE A 286 13.13 19.09 -7.68
N LEU A 287 12.87 20.11 -8.52
CA LEU A 287 12.04 21.25 -8.11
C LEU A 287 10.61 20.82 -7.73
N GLY A 288 10.02 19.88 -8.48
CA GLY A 288 8.72 19.30 -8.19
C GLY A 288 8.69 18.57 -6.85
N ILE A 289 9.74 17.82 -6.52
CA ILE A 289 9.90 17.20 -5.19
C ILE A 289 10.01 18.26 -4.11
N CYS A 290 10.87 19.28 -4.27
CA CYS A 290 11.05 20.31 -3.25
C CYS A 290 9.76 21.10 -3.00
N ILE A 291 9.06 21.52 -4.06
CA ILE A 291 7.80 22.27 -3.96
C ILE A 291 6.71 21.39 -3.36
N GLY A 292 6.56 20.15 -3.85
CA GLY A 292 5.55 19.22 -3.36
C GLY A 292 5.76 18.83 -1.90
N MET A 293 7.01 18.53 -1.51
CA MET A 293 7.36 18.27 -0.10
C MET A 293 7.11 19.50 0.79
N SER A 294 7.44 20.71 0.31
CA SER A 294 7.16 21.93 1.06
C SER A 294 5.65 22.16 1.24
N ALA A 295 4.84 21.84 0.23
CA ALA A 295 3.40 21.92 0.30
C ALA A 295 2.80 20.87 1.26
N ILE A 296 3.32 19.63 1.26
CA ILE A 296 2.94 18.58 2.21
C ILE A 296 3.28 18.99 3.64
N LEU A 297 4.50 19.47 3.88
CA LEU A 297 4.92 19.94 5.20
C LEU A 297 4.09 21.15 5.65
N GLY A 298 3.82 22.09 4.75
CA GLY A 298 2.93 23.22 4.99
C GLY A 298 1.53 22.78 5.38
N PHE A 299 0.97 21.78 4.68
CA PHE A 299 -0.34 21.20 5.02
C PHE A 299 -0.35 20.55 6.42
N CYS A 300 0.71 19.83 6.79
CA CYS A 300 0.84 19.26 8.13
C CYS A 300 1.03 20.32 9.22
N CYS A 301 1.75 21.41 8.95
CA CYS A 301 1.85 22.52 9.89
C CYS A 301 0.53 23.29 10.04
N LEU A 302 -0.26 23.44 8.96
CA LEU A 302 -1.63 23.99 9.03
C LEU A 302 -2.56 23.10 9.86
N PHE A 303 -2.26 21.80 9.93
CA PHE A 303 -2.94 20.85 10.80
C PHE A 303 -2.51 21.00 12.28
N GLY A 304 -1.42 21.71 12.57
CA GLY A 304 -0.87 21.85 13.93
C GLY A 304 0.21 20.83 14.28
N VAL A 305 0.67 20.03 13.31
CA VAL A 305 1.79 19.10 13.51
C VAL A 305 3.12 19.85 13.51
N SER A 306 4.01 19.51 14.44
CA SER A 306 5.35 20.09 14.46
C SER A 306 6.13 19.74 13.20
N LEU A 307 6.89 20.70 12.66
CA LEU A 307 7.63 20.54 11.40
C LEU A 307 8.62 19.37 11.46
N TRP A 308 9.32 19.21 12.58
CA TRP A 308 10.28 18.13 12.81
C TRP A 308 9.64 16.75 12.74
N PHE A 309 8.46 16.61 13.34
CA PHE A 309 7.72 15.36 13.36
C PHE A 309 7.13 15.04 11.98
N ALA A 310 6.54 16.03 11.31
CA ALA A 310 6.06 15.89 9.93
C ALA A 310 7.20 15.46 8.99
N PHE A 311 8.37 16.11 9.07
CA PHE A 311 9.53 15.73 8.27
C PHE A 311 10.00 14.29 8.54
N SER A 312 10.12 13.92 9.81
CA SER A 312 10.54 12.56 10.21
C SER A 312 9.55 11.50 9.71
N PHE A 313 8.26 11.79 9.79
CA PHE A 313 7.22 10.90 9.31
C PHE A 313 7.29 10.68 7.80
N PHE A 314 7.37 11.76 7.00
CA PHE A 314 7.44 11.61 5.55
C PHE A 314 8.77 10.99 5.09
N ALA A 315 9.87 11.22 5.82
CA ALA A 315 11.12 10.52 5.55
C ALA A 315 11.00 9.00 5.76
N ILE A 316 10.37 8.59 6.87
CA ILE A 316 10.09 7.17 7.15
C ILE A 316 9.07 6.59 6.16
N PHE A 317 8.10 7.39 5.72
CA PHE A 317 7.09 6.97 4.75
C PHE A 317 7.70 6.68 3.38
N VAL A 318 8.50 7.61 2.85
CA VAL A 318 9.22 7.40 1.58
C VAL A 318 10.13 6.18 1.68
N LEU A 319 10.66 5.90 2.87
CA LEU A 319 11.49 4.73 3.15
C LEU A 319 10.69 3.41 3.29
N ASN A 320 9.44 3.45 3.75
CA ASN A 320 8.55 2.29 3.93
C ASN A 320 7.47 2.18 2.84
N TRP A 321 7.79 2.64 1.64
CA TRP A 321 6.90 2.80 0.49
C TRP A 321 5.96 1.60 0.21
N ASP A 322 6.34 0.39 0.61
CA ASP A 322 5.66 -0.85 0.21
C ASP A 322 4.75 -1.48 1.29
N HIS A 323 4.69 -0.98 2.53
CA HIS A 323 4.03 -1.78 3.60
C HIS A 323 2.86 -1.18 4.38
N ARG A 324 2.53 0.12 4.37
CA ARG A 324 1.25 0.63 4.96
C ARG A 324 0.78 1.94 4.34
N PRO A 325 -0.53 2.14 4.17
CA PRO A 325 -1.07 3.43 3.77
C PRO A 325 -0.92 4.50 4.86
N MET A 326 -0.36 5.60 4.41
CA MET A 326 -0.21 6.94 4.98
C MET A 326 -1.28 7.40 6.00
N ILE A 327 -2.57 7.11 5.83
CA ILE A 327 -3.62 7.94 6.45
C ILE A 327 -3.97 7.46 7.87
N CYS A 328 -3.98 6.15 8.12
CA CYS A 328 -4.09 5.61 9.48
C CYS A 328 -2.92 6.05 10.37
N MET A 329 -1.76 6.30 9.76
CA MET A 329 -0.55 6.66 10.50
C MET A 329 -0.45 8.16 10.75
N VAL A 330 -0.85 9.02 9.80
CA VAL A 330 -0.94 10.48 9.98
C VAL A 330 -1.84 10.83 11.17
N LEU A 331 -2.93 10.10 11.42
CA LEU A 331 -3.81 10.37 12.57
C LEU A 331 -3.34 9.76 13.89
N VAL A 332 -2.65 8.61 13.88
CA VAL A 332 -1.91 8.13 15.08
C VAL A 332 -0.81 9.12 15.46
N LEU A 333 -0.20 9.77 14.46
CA LEU A 333 0.72 10.90 14.63
C LEU A 333 0.06 12.17 15.18
N ILE A 334 -1.26 12.33 15.01
CA ILE A 334 -2.00 13.49 15.50
C ILE A 334 -2.45 13.28 16.95
N ILE A 335 -2.59 12.02 17.36
CA ILE A 335 -3.03 11.59 18.69
C ILE A 335 -1.83 11.33 19.62
N SER A 336 -0.62 11.17 19.08
CA SER A 336 0.65 11.01 19.82
C SER A 336 1.43 12.32 19.86
#